data_AF-A0A182YSL1-F1
#
_entry.id   AF-A0A182YSL1-F1
#
_cell.length_a   1.000
_cell.length_b   1.000
_cell.length_c   1.000
_cell.angle_alpha   90.00
_cell.angle_beta   90.00
_cell.angle_gamma   90.00
#
_symmetry.space_group_name_H-M   'P 1'
#
loop_
_entity.id
_entity.type
_entity.pdbx_description
1 polymer ?
#
loop_
_entity_poly.entity_id
_entity_poly.type
_entity_poly.pdbx_seq_one_letter_code
_entity_poly.pdbx_strand_id
1 'polypeptide(L)'
;MSITKTFERKEILQAILIADAHNDNLQPFTNTKPLALLPIANVPLINYALETLNRNGVEEVFVYCSYHTDQVKRYIHLRQVTRCTWSINMKVSIVSSGPC
;
A
#
# COMPACT_ATOMS: atom_id res chain seq x y z
N MET A 1 -27.46 -32.12 -24.45
CA MET A 1 -26.18 -32.17 -23.71
C MET A 1 -25.93 -30.75 -23.23
N SER A 2 -26.09 -30.52 -21.93
CA SER A 2 -26.39 -29.23 -21.32
C SER A 2 -25.26 -28.20 -21.48
N ILE A 3 -25.67 -26.99 -21.81
CA ILE A 3 -24.84 -25.78 -21.85
C ILE A 3 -24.84 -25.23 -20.41
N THR A 4 -23.73 -25.35 -19.68
CA THR A 4 -23.53 -24.63 -18.42
C THR A 4 -22.14 -24.01 -18.43
N LYS A 5 -22.06 -22.78 -18.97
CA LYS A 5 -20.91 -21.91 -18.79
C LYS A 5 -21.04 -21.29 -17.41
N THR A 6 -20.38 -21.89 -16.42
CA THR A 6 -20.30 -21.38 -15.05
C THR A 6 -19.69 -19.98 -15.10
N PHE A 7 -20.38 -18.98 -14.55
CA PHE A 7 -19.82 -17.64 -14.36
C PHE A 7 -18.70 -17.76 -13.31
N GLU A 8 -17.47 -18.03 -13.76
CA GLU A 8 -16.29 -18.04 -12.90
C GLU A 8 -16.03 -16.60 -12.43
N ARG A 9 -16.16 -16.36 -11.11
CA ARG A 9 -15.68 -15.12 -10.50
C ARG A 9 -14.16 -15.10 -10.65
N LYS A 10 -13.62 -14.06 -11.29
CA LYS A 10 -12.18 -13.82 -11.31
C LYS A 10 -11.68 -13.77 -9.85
N GLU A 11 -10.78 -14.67 -9.50
CA GLU A 11 -10.10 -14.64 -8.20
C GLU A 11 -9.11 -13.46 -8.21
N ILE A 12 -9.34 -12.48 -7.33
CA ILE A 12 -8.50 -11.29 -7.21
C ILE A 12 -7.41 -11.61 -6.19
N LEU A 13 -6.14 -11.46 -6.58
CA LEU A 13 -5.04 -11.63 -5.64
C LEU A 13 -4.95 -10.40 -4.74
N GLN A 14 -5.16 -10.60 -3.44
CA GLN A 14 -5.16 -9.55 -2.43
C GLN A 14 -3.91 -9.65 -1.53
N ALA A 15 -3.40 -8.51 -1.05
CA ALA A 15 -2.31 -8.44 -0.09
C ALA A 15 -2.57 -7.41 1.01
N ILE A 16 -1.96 -7.61 2.18
CA ILE A 16 -1.95 -6.66 3.28
C ILE A 16 -0.51 -6.19 3.49
N LEU A 17 -0.29 -4.87 3.44
CA LEU A 17 0.99 -4.23 3.70
C LEU A 17 0.92 -3.53 5.06
N ILE A 18 1.70 -4.03 6.02
CA ILE A 18 1.84 -3.39 7.33
C ILE A 18 2.91 -2.30 7.19
N ALA A 19 2.48 -1.04 7.17
CA ALA A 19 3.32 0.13 6.94
C ALA A 19 3.67 0.87 8.25
N ASP A 20 3.45 0.22 9.39
CA ASP A 20 3.70 0.75 10.71
C ASP A 20 4.80 -0.01 11.44
N ALA A 21 5.49 0.68 12.32
CA ALA A 21 6.48 0.11 13.20
C ALA A 21 6.37 0.77 14.57
N HIS A 22 5.98 -0.01 15.57
CA HIS A 22 5.96 0.41 16.96
C HIS A 22 7.35 0.22 17.59
N ASN A 23 8.39 0.80 16.99
CA ASN A 23 9.75 0.73 17.53
C ASN A 23 10.45 2.09 17.48
N ASP A 24 11.34 2.30 18.45
CA ASP A 24 12.11 3.54 18.59
C ASP A 24 13.47 3.50 17.89
N ASN A 25 13.77 2.41 17.18
CA ASN A 25 15.08 2.16 16.56
C ASN A 25 15.48 3.22 15.52
N LEU A 26 14.51 3.93 14.95
CA LEU A 26 14.73 4.96 13.93
C LEU A 26 14.40 6.37 14.43
N GLN A 27 14.24 6.57 15.74
CA GLN A 27 14.21 7.91 16.29
C GLN A 27 15.58 8.60 16.10
N PRO A 28 15.63 9.90 15.76
CA PRO A 28 14.52 10.87 15.76
C PRO A 28 13.73 10.95 14.43
N PHE A 29 14.07 10.17 13.40
CA PHE A 29 13.50 10.31 12.06
C PHE A 29 12.02 9.91 11.98
N THR A 30 11.59 8.92 12.76
CA THR A 30 10.20 8.46 12.77
C THR A 30 9.24 9.40 13.51
N ASN A 31 9.74 10.40 14.26
CA ASN A 31 8.91 11.32 15.03
C ASN A 31 8.15 12.33 14.15
N THR A 32 8.69 12.68 12.98
CA THR A 32 8.05 13.62 12.04
C THR A 32 7.40 12.94 10.85
N LYS A 33 7.87 11.73 10.49
CA LYS A 33 7.43 11.01 9.29
C LYS A 33 7.28 9.52 9.60
N PRO A 34 6.22 8.86 9.11
CA PRO A 34 6.08 7.41 9.31
C PRO A 34 7.19 6.65 8.59
N LEU A 35 7.59 5.50 9.15
CA LEU A 35 8.66 4.65 8.64
C LEU A 35 8.48 4.31 7.15
N ALA A 36 7.26 4.00 6.74
CA ALA A 36 6.92 3.67 5.37
C ALA A 36 7.23 4.78 4.35
N LEU A 37 7.28 6.04 4.79
CA LEU A 37 7.61 7.16 3.91
C LEU A 37 9.08 7.59 4.00
N LEU A 38 9.91 6.95 4.82
CA LEU A 38 11.33 7.27 4.87
C LEU A 38 11.99 6.99 3.50
N PRO A 39 12.81 7.91 2.99
CA PRO A 39 13.45 7.76 1.69
C PRO A 39 14.64 6.78 1.77
N ILE A 40 14.68 5.83 0.84
CA ILE A 40 15.83 4.96 0.57
C ILE A 40 16.23 5.19 -0.88
N ALA A 41 17.47 5.65 -1.08
CA ALA A 41 17.95 6.11 -2.39
C ALA A 41 16.97 7.11 -3.04
N ASN A 42 16.55 8.12 -2.28
CA ASN A 42 15.64 9.19 -2.71
C ASN A 42 14.19 8.76 -3.06
N VAL A 43 13.82 7.49 -2.81
CA VAL A 43 12.48 6.95 -3.04
C VAL A 43 11.88 6.46 -1.72
N PRO A 44 10.62 6.80 -1.38
CA PRO A 44 9.98 6.32 -0.15
C PRO A 44 9.89 4.79 -0.09
N LEU A 45 10.17 4.21 1.08
CA LEU A 45 10.20 2.76 1.32
C LEU A 45 8.92 2.03 0.83
N ILE A 46 7.74 2.60 1.10
CA ILE A 46 6.45 2.04 0.67
C ILE A 46 6.36 1.82 -0.83
N ASN A 47 7.06 2.63 -1.63
CA ASN A 47 7.02 2.53 -3.08
C ASN A 47 7.69 1.23 -3.57
N TYR A 48 8.77 0.80 -2.92
CA TYR A 48 9.43 -0.46 -3.24
C TYR A 48 8.55 -1.66 -2.93
N ALA A 49 7.82 -1.62 -1.80
CA ALA A 49 6.86 -2.65 -1.44
C ALA A 49 5.71 -2.75 -2.47
N LEU A 50 5.11 -1.61 -2.82
CA LEU A 50 4.03 -1.56 -3.81
C LEU A 50 4.49 -1.98 -5.22
N GLU A 51 5.68 -1.56 -5.65
CA GLU A 51 6.31 -2.04 -6.88
C GLU A 51 6.45 -3.57 -6.89
N THR A 52 6.92 -4.12 -5.78
CA THR A 52 7.11 -5.57 -5.64
C THR A 52 5.78 -6.30 -5.71
N LEU A 53 4.76 -5.83 -4.99
CA LEU A 53 3.41 -6.42 -5.03
C LEU A 53 2.80 -6.36 -6.43
N ASN A 54 2.93 -5.22 -7.12
CA ASN A 54 2.45 -5.05 -8.49
C ASN A 54 3.15 -6.01 -9.47
N ARG A 55 4.47 -6.19 -9.34
CA ARG A 55 5.24 -7.15 -10.17
C ARG A 55 4.82 -8.60 -9.95
N ASN A 56 4.34 -8.93 -8.76
CA ASN A 56 3.82 -10.27 -8.43
C ASN A 56 2.34 -10.45 -8.84
N GLY A 57 1.73 -9.48 -9.51
CA GLY A 57 0.35 -9.59 -10.01
C GLY A 57 -0.72 -9.39 -8.93
N VAL A 58 -0.40 -8.73 -7.82
CA VAL A 58 -1.39 -8.35 -6.81
C VAL A 58 -2.29 -7.26 -7.37
N GLU A 59 -3.61 -7.48 -7.29
CA GLU A 59 -4.61 -6.56 -7.83
C GLU A 59 -5.21 -5.65 -6.75
N GLU A 60 -5.19 -6.07 -5.48
CA GLU A 60 -5.70 -5.25 -4.36
C GLU A 60 -4.77 -5.31 -3.15
N VAL A 61 -4.41 -4.14 -2.62
CA VAL A 61 -3.53 -4.00 -1.46
C VAL A 61 -4.21 -3.19 -0.37
N PHE A 62 -4.19 -3.71 0.84
CA PHE A 62 -4.62 -3.01 2.05
C PHE A 62 -3.39 -2.56 2.84
N VAL A 63 -3.16 -1.25 2.92
CA VAL A 63 -2.06 -0.67 3.68
C VAL A 63 -2.54 -0.37 5.09
N TYR A 64 -2.01 -1.08 6.08
CA TYR A 64 -2.28 -0.80 7.49
C TYR A 64 -1.31 0.24 8.04
N CYS A 65 -1.84 1.30 8.64
CA CYS A 65 -1.06 2.36 9.26
C CYS A 65 -1.85 2.98 10.43
N SER A 66 -1.20 3.16 11.59
CA SER A 66 -1.78 3.85 12.75
C SER A 66 -1.13 5.23 12.97
N TYR A 67 0.17 5.39 12.67
CA TYR A 67 0.90 6.63 12.91
C TYR A 67 1.00 7.54 11.68
N HIS A 68 0.71 8.84 11.83
CA HIS A 68 0.75 9.83 10.73
C HIS A 68 -0.02 9.39 9.46
N THR A 69 -1.17 8.75 9.66
CA THR A 69 -2.01 8.19 8.59
C THR A 69 -2.31 9.21 7.48
N ASP A 70 -2.50 10.49 7.81
CA ASP A 70 -2.77 11.55 6.83
C ASP A 70 -1.62 11.74 5.83
N GLN A 71 -0.38 11.61 6.28
CA GLN A 71 0.79 11.70 5.39
C GLN A 71 0.82 10.53 4.40
N VAL A 72 0.52 9.32 4.86
CA VAL A 72 0.46 8.12 4.02
C VAL A 72 -0.69 8.22 3.02
N LYS A 73 -1.89 8.64 3.47
CA LYS A 73 -3.06 8.89 2.62
C LYS A 73 -2.73 9.91 1.52
N ARG A 74 -2.12 11.03 1.89
CA ARG A 74 -1.71 12.07 0.93
C ARG A 74 -0.69 11.54 -0.08
N TYR A 75 0.31 10.77 0.38
CA TYR A 75 1.32 10.20 -0.50
C TYR A 75 0.71 9.24 -1.54
N ILE A 76 -0.13 8.30 -1.08
CA ILE A 76 -0.79 7.33 -1.97
C ILE A 76 -1.72 8.05 -2.96
N HIS A 77 -2.50 9.02 -2.50
CA HIS A 77 -3.38 9.81 -3.35
C HIS A 77 -2.60 10.55 -4.45
N LEU A 78 -1.50 11.23 -4.08
CA LEU A 78 -0.64 11.92 -5.05
C LEU A 78 -0.10 10.94 -6.11
N ARG A 79 0.31 9.73 -5.70
CA ARG A 79 0.83 8.71 -6.61
C ARG A 79 -0.22 8.12 -7.54
N GLN A 80 -1.46 8.00 -7.07
CA GLN A 80 -2.61 7.60 -7.89
C GLN A 80 -2.92 8.66 -8.96
N VAL A 81 -2.95 9.94 -8.57
CA VAL A 81 -3.19 11.07 -9.50
C VAL A 81 -2.07 11.18 -10.53
N THR A 82 -0.82 10.99 -10.11
CA THR A 82 0.38 11.07 -10.98
C THR A 82 0.52 9.83 -11.88
N ARG A 83 -0.34 8.81 -11.74
CA ARG A 83 -0.31 7.54 -12.48
C ARG A 83 1.06 6.85 -12.47
N CYS A 84 1.51 6.43 -11.28
CA CYS A 84 2.68 5.55 -11.17
C CYS A 84 2.37 4.12 -11.64
N THR A 85 3.40 3.39 -12.04
CA THR A 85 3.38 1.98 -12.50
C THR A 85 2.43 1.06 -11.72
N TRP A 86 2.51 1.06 -10.39
CA TRP A 86 1.64 0.22 -9.57
C TRP A 86 0.20 0.74 -9.48
N SER A 87 -0.06 2.04 -9.69
CA SER A 87 -1.40 2.62 -9.52
C SER A 87 -2.36 2.37 -10.69
N ILE A 88 -1.88 1.80 -11.81
CA ILE A 88 -2.68 1.58 -13.02
C ILE A 88 -3.53 0.32 -12.91
N ASN A 89 -2.94 -0.77 -12.40
CA ASN A 89 -3.55 -2.10 -12.39
C ASN A 89 -3.83 -2.63 -10.97
N MET A 90 -3.39 -1.92 -9.93
CA MET A 90 -3.54 -2.34 -8.54
C MET A 90 -4.30 -1.28 -7.73
N LYS A 91 -5.33 -1.73 -7.03
CA LYS A 91 -6.13 -0.90 -6.12
C LYS A 91 -5.47 -0.88 -4.75
N VAL A 92 -5.16 0.31 -4.24
CA VAL A 92 -4.55 0.50 -2.92
C VAL A 92 -5.55 1.17 -1.98
N SER A 93 -5.91 0.49 -0.90
CA SER A 93 -6.81 0.98 0.15
C SER A 93 -6.03 1.12 1.46
N ILE A 94 -6.24 2.22 2.19
CA ILE A 94 -5.57 2.43 3.48
C ILE A 94 -6.54 2.06 4.59
N VAL A 95 -6.09 1.17 5.48
CA VAL A 95 -6.80 0.76 6.68
C VAL A 95 -6.08 1.39 7.86
N SER A 96 -6.78 2.25 8.60
CA SER A 96 -6.25 2.85 9.82
C SER A 96 -7.15 2.49 10.99
N SER A 97 -6.55 2.06 12.10
CA SER A 97 -7.24 2.13 13.39
C SER A 97 -7.50 3.60 13.73
N GLY A 98 -8.61 3.89 14.40
CA GLY A 98 -8.91 5.25 14.87
C GLY A 98 -7.76 5.81 15.73
N PRO A 99 -7.67 7.14 15.89
CA PRO A 99 -6.69 7.74 16.76
C PRO A 99 -6.88 7.18 18.18
N CYS A 100 -5.84 6.55 18.71
CA CYS A 100 -5.76 6.21 20.13
C CYS A 100 -5.59 7.49 20.96
#